data_AF-A0A6V7H1Q3-F1
#
_entry.id   AF-A0A6V7H1Q3-F1
#
_cell.length_a   1.000
_cell.length_b   1.000
_cell.length_c   1.000
_cell.angle_alpha   90.00
_cell.angle_beta   90.00
_cell.angle_gamma   90.00
#
_symmetry.space_group_name_H-M   'P 1'
#
loop_
_entity.id
_entity.type
_entity.pdbx_description
1 polymer ?
#
loop_
_entity_poly.entity_id
_entity_poly.type
_entity_poly.pdbx_seq_one_letter_code
_entity_poly.pdbx_strand_id
1 'polypeptide(L)'
;VEDLTDEIPTPYPNEEAARLGPPTLALARLTSPSRRSNVDYVFYLFTGWMEPPAGIDPSNQEGRYFNMFHEGMVEYDDGTPATESQMAKDVAEFLTWTACSEQDTRKIMTIKSVGTTCCCCSSPSSRSTDEIGRLAYLPNTITTAPRHIRRSRTSTAAEKV
;
A
#
# COMPACT_ATOMS: atom_id res chain seq x y z
N VAL A 1 34.97 -0.88 -19.28
CA VAL A 1 33.83 -0.06 -19.71
C VAL A 1 32.63 -0.88 -19.31
N GLU A 2 32.03 -0.53 -18.17
CA GLU A 2 30.80 -1.18 -17.72
C GLU A 2 29.67 -0.67 -18.62
N ASP A 3 28.83 -1.59 -19.10
CA ASP A 3 27.67 -1.26 -19.92
C ASP A 3 26.45 -1.00 -19.01
N LEU A 4 25.50 -0.19 -19.47
CA LEU A 4 24.30 0.18 -18.71
C LEU A 4 23.37 -1.01 -18.42
N THR A 5 23.60 -2.14 -19.06
CA THR A 5 22.86 -3.39 -18.88
C THR A 5 23.51 -4.34 -17.87
N ASP A 6 24.72 -4.04 -17.39
CA ASP A 6 25.44 -4.93 -16.49
C ASP A 6 24.80 -4.91 -15.07
N GLU A 7 24.73 -6.09 -14.45
CA GLU A 7 24.23 -6.23 -13.09
C GLU A 7 25.27 -5.74 -12.07
N ILE A 8 24.79 -5.28 -10.91
CA ILE A 8 25.66 -4.89 -9.80
C ILE A 8 26.43 -6.13 -9.33
N PRO A 9 27.78 -6.12 -9.33
CA PRO A 9 28.56 -7.30 -8.99
C PRO A 9 28.34 -7.69 -7.52
N THR A 10 28.23 -8.99 -7.25
CA THR A 10 28.14 -9.48 -5.88
C THR A 10 29.49 -9.36 -5.17
N PRO A 11 29.52 -8.95 -3.89
CA PRO A 11 30.78 -8.78 -3.16
C PRO A 11 31.50 -10.10 -2.90
N TYR A 12 30.78 -11.22 -2.91
CA TYR A 12 31.33 -12.55 -2.72
C TYR A 12 31.14 -13.40 -3.97
N PRO A 13 32.12 -14.27 -4.30
CA PRO A 13 32.03 -15.17 -5.46
C PRO A 13 31.12 -16.38 -5.21
N ASN A 14 30.93 -16.80 -3.95
CA ASN A 14 30.12 -17.98 -3.60
C ASN A 14 29.43 -17.81 -2.22
N GLU A 15 28.43 -18.68 -1.94
CA GLU A 15 27.69 -18.67 -0.68
C GLU A 15 28.56 -19.03 0.54
N GLU A 16 29.56 -19.90 0.36
CA GLU A 16 30.48 -20.28 1.45
C GLU A 16 31.36 -19.10 1.89
N ALA A 17 31.88 -18.30 0.95
CA ALA A 17 32.59 -17.06 1.29
C ALA A 17 31.64 -16.03 1.90
N ALA A 18 30.39 -15.96 1.43
CA ALA A 18 29.39 -15.06 2.01
C ALA A 18 29.00 -15.44 3.45
N ARG A 19 29.09 -16.73 3.81
CA ARG A 19 28.80 -17.21 5.18
C ARG A 19 29.92 -16.92 6.16
N LEU A 20 31.16 -16.92 5.68
CA LEU A 20 32.36 -16.62 6.47
C LEU A 20 32.63 -15.11 6.54
N GLY A 21 32.22 -14.36 5.52
CA GLY A 21 32.30 -12.92 5.49
C GLY A 21 31.19 -12.23 6.30
N PRO A 22 31.28 -10.91 6.50
CA PRO A 22 30.19 -10.13 7.07
C PRO A 22 28.88 -10.36 6.29
N PRO A 23 27.73 -10.41 6.98
CA PRO A 23 26.45 -10.71 6.36
C PRO A 23 26.19 -9.75 5.21
N THR A 24 25.96 -10.31 4.01
CA THR A 24 25.65 -9.51 2.83
C THR A 24 24.35 -8.74 3.01
N LEU A 25 24.32 -7.52 2.46
CA LEU A 25 23.16 -6.66 2.45
C LEU A 25 22.08 -7.17 1.49
N ALA A 26 21.55 -8.38 1.69
CA ALA A 26 20.23 -8.76 1.22
C ALA A 26 19.11 -8.03 2.01
N LEU A 27 19.39 -6.80 2.47
CA LEU A 27 18.49 -5.96 3.25
C LEU A 27 17.34 -5.41 2.41
N ALA A 28 17.50 -5.31 1.07
CA ALA A 28 16.38 -4.98 0.17
C ALA A 28 15.21 -5.98 0.31
N ARG A 29 15.49 -7.23 0.71
CA ARG A 29 14.43 -8.20 1.05
C ARG A 29 13.70 -7.85 2.35
N LEU A 30 14.39 -7.21 3.30
CA LEU A 30 13.84 -6.82 4.60
C LEU A 30 12.95 -5.57 4.52
N THR A 31 13.19 -4.68 3.55
CA THR A 31 12.39 -3.47 3.29
C THR A 31 11.16 -3.72 2.43
N SER A 32 10.97 -4.95 1.92
CA SER A 32 9.81 -5.28 1.11
C SER A 32 8.51 -5.02 1.88
N PRO A 33 7.51 -4.34 1.28
CA PRO A 33 6.26 -3.99 1.95
C PRO A 33 5.43 -5.20 2.40
N SER A 34 5.79 -6.41 1.98
CA SER A 34 5.20 -7.67 2.43
C SER A 34 5.70 -8.12 3.81
N ARG A 35 6.80 -7.56 4.30
CA ARG A 35 7.32 -7.78 5.65
C ARG A 35 6.70 -6.78 6.62
N ARG A 36 6.46 -7.21 7.87
CA ARG A 36 5.96 -6.33 8.95
C ARG A 36 6.96 -5.23 9.32
N SER A 37 8.24 -5.45 9.03
CA SER A 37 9.32 -4.49 9.17
C SER A 37 9.41 -3.64 7.90
N ASN A 38 9.12 -2.35 8.02
CA ASN A 38 9.23 -1.37 6.94
C ASN A 38 10.61 -0.65 7.00
N VAL A 39 10.75 0.46 6.28
CA VAL A 39 11.81 1.48 6.37
C VAL A 39 12.27 1.71 7.82
N ASP A 40 11.31 1.81 8.75
CA ASP A 40 11.56 2.07 10.17
C ASP A 40 12.50 1.04 10.81
N TYR A 41 12.34 -0.24 10.46
CA TYR A 41 13.18 -1.29 11.05
C TYR A 41 14.64 -1.14 10.65
N VAL A 42 14.89 -0.80 9.38
CA VAL A 42 16.24 -0.59 8.86
C VAL A 42 16.85 0.68 9.47
N PHE A 43 16.06 1.74 9.60
CA PHE A 43 16.50 2.96 10.27
C PHE A 43 16.90 2.70 11.73
N TYR A 44 16.04 2.03 12.52
CA TYR A 44 16.35 1.70 13.92
C TYR A 44 17.48 0.69 14.06
N LEU A 45 17.66 -0.23 13.09
CA LEU A 45 18.80 -1.13 13.09
C LEU A 45 20.12 -0.37 12.95
N PHE A 46 20.13 0.74 12.22
CA PHE A 46 21.33 1.55 12.02
C PHE A 46 21.59 2.53 13.16
N THR A 47 20.56 3.19 13.69
CA THR A 47 20.73 4.23 14.73
C THR A 47 20.58 3.70 16.16
N GLY A 48 20.10 2.46 16.34
CA GLY A 48 19.71 1.91 17.64
C GLY A 48 20.80 1.17 18.39
N TRP A 49 22.05 1.25 17.95
CA TRP A 49 23.16 0.59 18.63
C TRP A 49 23.45 1.27 19.96
N MET A 50 23.27 0.53 21.05
CA MET A 50 23.56 0.99 22.41
C MET A 50 24.40 -0.06 23.13
N GLU A 51 25.15 0.40 24.14
CA GLU A 51 25.84 -0.47 25.08
C GLU A 51 24.83 -1.43 25.72
N PRO A 52 25.13 -2.74 25.84
CA PRO A 52 24.24 -3.69 26.48
C PRO A 52 23.86 -3.25 27.90
N PRO A 53 22.60 -3.45 28.34
CA PRO A 53 22.20 -3.14 29.71
C PRO A 53 22.97 -4.01 30.72
N ALA A 54 23.13 -3.50 31.94
CA ALA A 54 23.92 -4.15 32.99
C ALA A 54 23.50 -5.60 33.23
N GLY A 55 24.47 -6.52 33.23
CA GLY A 55 24.27 -7.96 33.43
C GLY A 55 24.38 -8.83 32.18
N ILE A 56 24.61 -8.24 31.00
CA ILE A 56 24.94 -8.96 29.77
C ILE A 56 26.42 -8.70 29.46
N ASP A 57 27.26 -9.73 29.54
CA ASP A 57 28.68 -9.59 29.22
C ASP A 57 28.89 -9.47 27.70
N PRO A 58 29.44 -8.34 27.20
CA PRO A 58 29.67 -8.14 25.76
C PRO A 58 30.71 -9.11 25.19
N SER A 59 31.57 -9.71 26.02
CA SER A 59 32.59 -10.69 25.61
C SER A 59 32.00 -12.03 25.15
N ASN A 60 30.82 -12.43 25.65
CA ASN A 60 30.14 -13.63 25.16
C ASN A 60 29.58 -13.41 23.75
N GLN A 61 29.58 -12.16 23.26
CA GLN A 61 29.02 -11.68 22.00
C GLN A 61 30.06 -11.19 20.99
N GLU A 62 31.31 -11.67 21.09
CA GLU A 62 32.36 -11.40 20.12
C GLU A 62 31.87 -11.60 18.67
N GLY A 63 31.97 -10.54 17.87
CA GLY A 63 31.55 -10.50 16.46
C GLY A 63 30.05 -10.35 16.19
N ARG A 64 29.19 -10.19 17.21
CA ARG A 64 27.73 -10.07 17.05
C ARG A 64 27.21 -8.64 17.00
N TYR A 65 28.03 -7.66 17.38
CA TYR A 65 27.71 -6.24 17.33
C TYR A 65 28.58 -5.55 16.30
N PHE A 66 27.96 -5.01 15.26
CA PHE A 66 28.65 -4.21 14.25
C PHE A 66 27.81 -2.96 14.00
N ASN A 67 28.22 -1.83 14.59
CA ASN A 67 27.71 -0.55 14.10
C ASN A 67 28.39 -0.27 12.76
N MET A 68 27.58 -0.09 11.72
CA MET A 68 28.04 0.07 10.36
C MET A 68 28.28 1.54 10.00
N PHE A 69 27.70 2.49 10.76
CA PHE A 69 27.78 3.91 10.45
C PHE A 69 28.55 4.68 11.53
N HIS A 70 29.40 5.59 11.07
CA HIS A 70 30.11 6.56 11.90
C HIS A 70 30.01 7.93 11.24
N GLU A 71 29.88 9.01 12.02
CA GLU A 71 29.74 10.37 11.47
C GLU A 71 30.89 10.72 10.52
N GLY A 72 30.57 11.31 9.37
CA GLY A 72 31.57 11.73 8.38
C GLY A 72 32.22 10.60 7.57
N MET A 73 31.65 9.39 7.57
CA MET A 73 32.13 8.25 6.76
C MET A 73 32.03 8.49 5.24
N VAL A 74 31.03 9.26 4.81
CA VAL A 74 30.74 9.52 3.40
C VAL A 74 30.66 11.03 3.20
N GLU A 75 31.16 11.51 2.07
CA GLU A 75 30.99 12.89 1.63
C GLU A 75 29.90 12.91 0.55
N TYR A 76 28.80 13.62 0.81
CA TYR A 76 27.74 13.78 -0.17
C TYR A 76 28.13 14.83 -1.22
N ASP A 77 27.71 14.62 -2.46
CA ASP A 77 27.95 15.51 -3.60
C ASP A 77 27.14 16.82 -3.52
N ASP A 78 26.02 16.81 -2.81
CA ASP A 78 25.14 17.94 -2.57
C ASP A 78 25.58 18.84 -1.38
N GLY A 79 26.63 18.45 -0.65
CA GLY A 79 27.11 19.15 0.53
C GLY A 79 26.26 18.95 1.79
N THR A 80 25.35 17.97 1.80
CA THR A 80 24.58 17.59 2.99
C THR A 80 25.53 17.05 4.07
N PRO A 81 25.38 17.46 5.34
CA PRO A 81 26.22 16.94 6.42
C PRO A 81 25.95 15.44 6.65
N ALA A 82 27.00 14.63 6.59
CA ALA A 82 26.93 13.18 6.78
C ALA A 82 26.85 12.78 8.25
N THR A 83 25.71 13.10 8.89
CA THR A 83 25.35 12.59 10.21
C THR A 83 24.87 11.14 10.11
N GLU A 84 24.99 10.39 11.20
CA GLU A 84 24.58 8.98 11.24
C GLU A 84 23.10 8.79 10.87
N SER A 85 22.21 9.64 11.40
CA SER A 85 20.78 9.58 11.13
C SER A 85 20.43 9.94 9.69
N GLN A 86 21.18 10.85 9.06
CA GLN A 86 20.98 11.22 7.66
C GLN A 86 21.37 10.06 6.74
N MET A 87 22.55 9.48 6.94
CA MET A 87 23.00 8.31 6.18
C MET A 87 22.07 7.11 6.36
N ALA A 88 21.63 6.83 7.58
CA ALA A 88 20.70 5.75 7.87
C ALA A 88 19.36 5.94 7.15
N LYS A 89 18.84 7.17 7.10
CA LYS A 89 17.61 7.51 6.40
C LYS A 89 17.75 7.30 4.89
N ASP A 90 18.82 7.81 4.30
CA ASP A 90 19.02 7.75 2.85
C ASP A 90 19.19 6.29 2.36
N VAL A 91 19.94 5.47 3.11
CA VAL A 91 20.10 4.04 2.81
C VAL A 91 18.77 3.30 2.97
N ALA A 92 17.98 3.59 4.01
CA ALA A 92 16.69 2.95 4.21
C ALA A 92 15.69 3.29 3.08
N GLU A 93 15.68 4.53 2.61
CA GLU A 93 14.85 4.96 1.48
C GLU A 93 15.31 4.30 0.18
N PHE A 94 16.62 4.27 -0.09
CA PHE A 94 17.18 3.60 -1.27
C PHE A 94 16.84 2.10 -1.30
N LEU A 95 16.96 1.41 -0.18
CA LEU A 95 16.56 0.00 -0.06
C LEU A 95 15.06 -0.22 -0.24
N THR A 96 14.24 0.76 0.10
CA THR A 96 12.79 0.70 -0.09
C THR A 96 12.42 0.92 -1.56
N TRP A 97 13.11 1.85 -2.22
CA TRP A 97 12.96 2.10 -3.65
C TRP A 97 13.39 0.89 -4.48
N THR A 98 14.56 0.29 -4.21
CA THR A 98 15.03 -0.92 -4.91
C THR A 98 14.08 -2.11 -4.72
N ALA A 99 13.47 -2.24 -3.54
CA ALA A 99 12.48 -3.28 -3.27
C ALA A 99 11.12 -3.05 -3.97
N CYS A 100 10.79 -1.80 -4.30
CA CYS A 100 9.50 -1.47 -4.92
C CYS A 100 9.59 -0.20 -5.79
N SER A 101 10.25 -0.29 -6.94
CA SER A 101 10.44 0.84 -7.86
C SER A 101 9.14 1.35 -8.49
N GLU A 102 8.08 0.54 -8.50
CA GLU A 102 6.76 0.91 -9.03
C GLU A 102 5.92 1.80 -8.09
N GLN A 103 6.38 2.06 -6.86
CA GLN A 103 5.56 2.73 -5.83
C GLN A 103 4.98 4.07 -6.30
N ASP A 104 5.75 4.90 -6.98
CA ASP A 104 5.33 6.24 -7.39
C ASP A 104 4.24 6.19 -8.46
N THR A 105 4.47 5.38 -9.49
CA THR A 105 3.49 5.14 -10.56
C THR A 105 2.19 4.59 -9.98
N ARG A 106 2.27 3.61 -9.08
CA ARG A 106 1.10 3.04 -8.42
C ARG A 106 0.31 4.09 -7.63
N LYS A 107 0.98 4.91 -6.81
CA LYS A 107 0.33 5.98 -6.02
C LYS A 107 -0.37 7.00 -6.93
N ILE A 108 0.28 7.43 -8.01
CA ILE A 108 -0.31 8.36 -8.98
C ILE A 108 -1.55 7.74 -9.64
N MET A 109 -1.47 6.48 -10.06
CA MET A 109 -2.60 5.78 -10.67
C MET A 109 -3.75 5.55 -9.68
N THR A 110 -3.45 5.27 -8.40
CA THR A 110 -4.46 5.16 -7.34
C THR A 110 -5.20 6.47 -7.12
N ILE A 111 -4.51 7.61 -7.06
CA ILE A 111 -5.15 8.92 -6.90
C ILE A 111 -6.07 9.21 -8.09
N LYS A 112 -5.61 8.93 -9.32
CA LYS A 112 -6.39 9.11 -10.54
C LYS A 112 -7.64 8.21 -10.58
N SER A 113 -7.49 6.93 -10.21
CA SER A 113 -8.60 5.97 -10.25
C SER A 113 -9.65 6.27 -9.19
N VAL A 114 -9.23 6.61 -7.96
CA VAL A 114 -10.13 7.01 -6.88
C VAL A 114 -10.86 8.31 -7.23
N GLY A 115 -10.15 9.31 -7.74
CA GLY A 115 -10.75 10.57 -8.18
C GLY A 115 -11.81 10.36 -9.27
N THR A 116 -11.48 9.58 -10.30
CA THR A 116 -12.43 9.26 -11.39
C THR A 116 -13.65 8.51 -10.88
N THR A 117 -13.45 7.52 -10.00
CA THR A 117 -14.53 6.72 -9.42
C THR A 117 -15.48 7.58 -8.57
N CYS A 118 -14.92 8.45 -7.73
CA CYS A 118 -15.71 9.37 -6.90
C CYS A 118 -16.57 10.31 -7.75
N CYS A 119 -16.01 10.88 -8.84
CA CYS A 119 -16.75 11.72 -9.77
C CYS A 119 -17.88 10.97 -10.47
N CYS A 120 -17.63 9.72 -10.92
CA CYS A 120 -18.63 8.88 -11.56
C CYS A 120 -19.76 8.48 -10.60
N CYS A 121 -19.44 8.09 -9.36
CA CYS A 121 -20.42 7.71 -8.34
C CYS A 121 -21.27 8.89 -7.84
N SER A 122 -20.77 10.12 -7.97
CA SER A 122 -21.49 11.35 -7.59
C SER A 122 -22.49 11.80 -8.65
N SER A 123 -22.56 11.15 -9.81
CA SER A 123 -23.58 11.42 -10.82
C SER A 123 -24.90 10.77 -10.37
N PRO A 124 -25.91 11.53 -9.91
CA PRO A 124 -27.14 10.94 -9.41
C PRO A 124 -27.89 10.28 -10.58
N SER A 125 -28.00 8.95 -10.55
CA SER A 125 -28.90 8.20 -11.43
C SER A 125 -30.37 8.33 -11.03
N SER A 126 -30.70 9.12 -10.00
CA SER A 126 -32.09 9.43 -9.66
C SER A 126 -32.60 10.63 -10.45
N ARG A 127 -32.88 10.45 -11.75
CA ARG A 127 -33.90 11.26 -12.43
C ARG A 127 -35.24 10.52 -12.39
N SER A 128 -36.20 11.20 -11.77
CA SER A 128 -37.64 10.94 -11.67
C SER A 128 -38.12 9.59 -11.13
N THR A 129 -38.49 9.57 -9.85
CA THR A 129 -39.82 9.06 -9.50
C THR A 129 -40.72 10.25 -9.21
N ASP A 130 -41.00 11.06 -10.23
CA ASP A 130 -42.07 12.05 -10.17
C ASP A 130 -43.43 11.33 -10.30
N GLU A 131 -43.70 10.36 -9.43
CA GLU A 131 -45.04 9.81 -9.29
C GLU A 131 -45.78 10.64 -8.22
N ILE A 132 -46.36 11.76 -8.65
CA ILE A 132 -47.35 12.49 -7.84
C ILE A 132 -48.65 11.67 -7.86
N GLY A 133 -48.70 10.61 -7.06
CA GLY A 133 -49.90 9.82 -6.86
C GLY A 133 -50.96 10.62 -6.10
N ARG A 134 -51.96 11.18 -6.79
CA ARG A 134 -53.15 11.73 -6.12
C ARG A 134 -54.11 10.60 -5.80
N LEU A 135 -54.15 10.19 -4.54
CA LEU A 135 -55.17 9.30 -3.99
C LEU A 135 -56.33 10.15 -3.45
N ALA A 136 -57.52 10.02 -4.05
CA ALA A 136 -58.75 10.56 -3.49
C ALA A 136 -59.59 9.43 -2.89
N TYR A 137 -59.91 9.52 -1.60
CA TYR A 137 -60.81 8.59 -0.93
C TYR A 137 -62.25 9.07 -1.09
N LEU A 138 -63.14 8.20 -1.57
CA LEU A 138 -64.58 8.44 -1.62
C LEU A 138 -65.28 7.45 -0.66
N PRO A 139 -65.91 7.91 0.44
CA PRO A 139 -66.67 7.03 1.32
C PRO A 139 -67.96 6.54 0.65
N ASN A 140 -68.30 5.26 0.87
CA ASN A 140 -69.43 4.56 0.22
C ASN A 140 -70.85 5.03 0.64
N THR A 141 -71.01 6.14 1.34
CA THR A 141 -72.29 6.52 1.97
C THR A 141 -73.16 7.48 1.14
N ILE A 142 -72.71 7.94 -0.04
CA ILE A 142 -73.46 8.92 -0.87
C ILE A 142 -74.17 8.27 -2.09
N THR A 143 -74.04 6.96 -2.32
CA THR A 143 -74.73 6.32 -3.47
C THR A 143 -75.36 5.00 -3.05
N THR A 144 -76.68 5.00 -2.89
CA THR A 144 -77.54 3.89 -2.45
C THR A 144 -77.70 2.75 -3.47
N ALA A 145 -76.72 2.51 -4.34
CA ALA A 145 -76.76 1.38 -5.29
C ALA A 145 -75.48 0.53 -5.17
N PRO A 146 -75.57 -0.76 -4.83
CA PRO A 146 -74.40 -1.64 -4.78
C PRO A 146 -73.85 -1.84 -6.20
N ARG A 147 -72.63 -1.39 -6.48
CA ARG A 147 -71.93 -1.73 -7.73
C ARG A 147 -71.27 -3.09 -7.59
N HIS A 148 -71.74 -4.07 -8.37
CA HIS A 148 -71.04 -5.34 -8.54
C HIS A 148 -69.65 -5.09 -9.16
N ILE A 149 -68.60 -5.61 -8.51
CA ILE A 149 -67.23 -5.59 -9.06
C ILE A 149 -67.19 -6.55 -10.25
N ARG A 150 -67.27 -6.00 -11.47
CA ARG A 150 -67.02 -6.78 -12.69
C ARG A 150 -65.51 -6.88 -12.89
N ARG A 151 -64.89 -7.98 -12.43
CA ARG A 151 -63.49 -8.29 -12.75
C ARG A 151 -63.40 -8.56 -14.26
N SER A 152 -62.90 -7.61 -15.04
CA SER A 152 -62.50 -7.89 -16.43
C SER A 152 -61.21 -8.71 -16.41
N ARG A 153 -61.37 -10.02 -16.56
CA ARG A 153 -60.28 -10.97 -16.74
C ARG A 153 -59.84 -10.87 -18.21
N THR A 154 -58.83 -10.07 -18.54
CA THR A 154 -58.16 -10.19 -19.84
C THR A 154 -57.20 -11.36 -19.77
N SER A 155 -57.74 -12.54 -20.04
CA SER A 155 -56.97 -13.72 -20.43
C SER A 155 -56.98 -13.75 -21.95
N THR A 156 -55.81 -13.61 -22.58
CA THR A 156 -55.57 -14.28 -23.86
C THR A 156 -54.08 -14.54 -24.01
N ALA A 157 -53.77 -15.82 -24.13
CA ALA A 157 -52.46 -16.37 -24.42
C ALA A 157 -52.06 -16.15 -25.89
N ALA A 158 -50.76 -16.17 -26.17
CA ALA A 158 -50.13 -16.53 -27.44
C ALA A 158 -48.95 -17.43 -27.04
N GLU A 159 -49.00 -18.77 -27.18
CA GLU A 159 -48.95 -19.62 -28.38
C GLU A 159 -47.61 -19.57 -29.15
N LYS A 160 -46.81 -20.64 -28.93
CA LYS A 160 -45.78 -21.32 -29.74
C LYS A 160 -44.95 -20.54 -30.79
N VAL A 161 -43.62 -20.58 -30.63
CA VAL A 161 -42.66 -21.39 -31.43
C VAL A 161 -41.56 -21.89 -30.49
#